data_AF-A0A7S3X685-F1
#
_entry.id   AF-A0A7S3X685-F1
#
_cell.length_a   1.000
_cell.length_b   1.000
_cell.length_c   1.000
_cell.angle_alpha   90.00
_cell.angle_beta   90.00
_cell.angle_gamma   90.00
#
_symmetry.space_group_name_H-M   'P 1'
#
loop_
_entity.id
_entity.type
_entity.pdbx_description
1 polymer ?
#
loop_
_entity_poly.entity_id
_entity_poly.type
_entity_poly.pdbx_seq_one_letter_code
_entity_poly.pdbx_strand_id
1 'polypeptide(L)'
;AAAPPRRARPSRTCVSSLSTARATNRANIKRLIDIDMARVVDESTSTVAISGITCGGCKEIVRQAILGVEGVVSCSVDVLAGEATIRGSVSREALSAALEATGRVILPPGCSLTTLRVGGMTCGHCSARVEEALRAVEGVASATVNLEAGLATVVGSAAAAELVAAVEGTGKSAAVTTSPPPAAQLSPPDSPGSDAAAATAAAAATDAAGH
;
A
#
# COMPACT_ATOMS: atom_id res chain seq x y z
N ALA A 1 45.16 -65.23 -20.03
CA ALA A 1 44.69 -64.09 -20.85
C ALA A 1 43.39 -64.50 -21.55
N ALA A 2 42.25 -64.04 -21.06
CA ALA A 2 40.94 -64.24 -21.68
C ALA A 2 40.13 -62.94 -21.53
N ALA A 3 39.69 -62.40 -22.66
CA ALA A 3 39.05 -61.09 -22.77
C ALA A 3 37.63 -61.08 -22.18
N PRO A 4 37.19 -59.99 -21.52
CA PRO A 4 35.81 -59.86 -21.05
C PRO A 4 34.81 -59.54 -22.18
N PRO A 5 33.53 -59.92 -22.05
CA PRO A 5 32.53 -59.74 -23.09
C PRO A 5 32.16 -58.27 -23.30
N ARG A 6 32.00 -57.89 -24.58
CA ARG A 6 31.56 -56.58 -25.04
C ARG A 6 30.16 -56.27 -24.50
N ARG A 7 30.03 -55.27 -23.63
CA ARG A 7 28.73 -54.71 -23.21
C ARG A 7 28.04 -54.08 -24.43
N ALA A 8 26.82 -54.55 -24.70
CA ALA A 8 25.92 -53.97 -25.70
C ALA A 8 25.61 -52.50 -25.36
N ARG A 9 25.74 -51.62 -26.36
CA ARG A 9 25.28 -50.22 -26.26
C ARG A 9 23.74 -50.21 -26.22
N PRO A 10 23.10 -49.51 -25.28
CA PRO A 10 21.66 -49.32 -25.32
C PRO A 10 21.27 -48.48 -26.55
N SER A 11 20.19 -48.88 -27.22
CA SER A 11 19.62 -48.22 -28.38
C SER A 11 19.16 -46.79 -28.06
N ARG A 12 19.25 -45.91 -29.07
CA ARG A 12 18.96 -44.45 -29.03
C ARG A 12 17.55 -44.08 -28.55
N THR A 13 16.66 -45.03 -28.31
CA THR A 13 15.29 -44.79 -27.84
C THR A 13 15.17 -44.64 -26.32
N CYS A 14 16.18 -45.05 -25.52
CA CYS A 14 16.15 -44.85 -24.06
C CYS A 14 16.59 -43.45 -23.59
N VAL A 15 17.22 -42.65 -24.45
CA VAL A 15 17.78 -41.34 -24.06
C VAL A 15 16.68 -40.28 -23.88
N SER A 16 15.57 -40.40 -24.62
CA SER A 16 14.45 -39.46 -24.55
C SER A 16 13.69 -39.52 -23.23
N SER A 17 13.46 -40.72 -22.67
CA SER A 17 12.75 -40.89 -21.39
C SER A 17 13.58 -40.44 -20.17
N LEU A 18 14.92 -40.55 -20.24
CA LEU A 18 15.83 -40.00 -19.22
C LEU A 18 15.95 -38.48 -19.27
N SER A 19 15.69 -37.87 -20.44
CA SER A 19 15.79 -36.42 -20.65
C SER A 19 14.67 -35.68 -19.92
N THR A 20 13.45 -36.24 -19.98
CA THR A 20 12.28 -35.71 -19.25
C THR A 20 12.45 -35.88 -17.73
N ALA A 21 12.97 -37.02 -17.26
CA ALA A 21 13.23 -37.24 -15.83
C ALA A 21 14.29 -36.29 -15.23
N ARG A 22 15.34 -35.92 -16.00
CA ARG A 22 16.33 -34.92 -15.58
C ARG A 22 15.77 -33.49 -15.56
N ALA A 23 14.84 -33.15 -16.44
CA ALA A 23 14.18 -31.85 -16.45
C ALA A 23 13.26 -31.66 -15.22
N THR A 24 12.51 -32.71 -14.85
CA THR A 24 11.65 -32.68 -13.65
C THR A 24 12.47 -32.62 -12.35
N ASN A 25 13.63 -33.30 -12.29
CA ASN A 25 14.52 -33.25 -11.13
C ASN A 25 15.22 -31.88 -10.97
N ARG A 26 15.60 -31.23 -12.07
CA ARG A 26 16.19 -29.87 -12.06
C ARG A 26 15.18 -28.80 -11.60
N ALA A 27 13.91 -28.97 -11.93
CA ALA A 27 12.84 -28.08 -11.46
C ALA A 27 12.53 -28.29 -9.96
N ASN A 28 12.63 -29.53 -9.45
CA ASN A 28 12.41 -29.82 -8.04
C ASN A 28 13.59 -29.37 -7.16
N ILE A 29 14.83 -29.55 -7.63
CA ILE A 29 16.05 -29.05 -6.96
C ILE A 29 16.07 -27.51 -6.92
N LYS A 30 15.57 -26.82 -7.96
CA LYS A 30 15.44 -25.35 -7.95
C LYS A 30 14.41 -24.86 -6.92
N ARG A 31 13.32 -25.61 -6.68
CA ARG A 31 12.37 -25.34 -5.58
C ARG A 31 12.93 -25.65 -4.19
N LEU A 32 13.87 -26.59 -4.08
CA LEU A 32 14.54 -26.93 -2.82
C LEU A 32 15.66 -25.94 -2.44
N ILE A 33 16.30 -25.29 -3.41
CA ILE A 33 17.36 -24.29 -3.16
C ILE A 33 16.78 -22.90 -2.90
N ASP A 34 15.61 -22.56 -3.46
CA ASP A 34 14.85 -21.34 -3.09
C ASP A 34 14.36 -21.37 -1.63
N ILE A 35 14.32 -22.55 -0.99
CA ILE A 35 13.92 -22.70 0.41
C ILE A 35 15.09 -22.39 1.37
N ASP A 36 16.35 -22.46 0.93
CA ASP A 36 17.51 -22.36 1.83
C ASP A 36 18.16 -20.95 1.88
N MET A 37 17.95 -20.10 0.85
CA MET A 37 18.46 -18.72 0.86
C MET A 37 17.51 -17.71 1.53
N ALA A 38 16.23 -18.05 1.70
CA ALA A 38 15.26 -17.24 2.43
C ALA A 38 15.41 -17.35 3.96
N ARG A 39 16.35 -18.14 4.46
CA ARG A 39 16.50 -18.44 5.89
C ARG A 39 17.40 -17.46 6.65
N VAL A 40 18.08 -16.53 5.97
CA VAL A 40 18.98 -15.53 6.59
C VAL A 40 18.69 -14.12 6.08
N VAL A 41 17.41 -13.73 6.01
CA VAL A 41 17.02 -12.32 5.99
C VAL A 41 15.87 -12.18 6.97
N ASP A 42 16.24 -11.88 8.22
CA ASP A 42 15.42 -11.34 9.31
C ASP A 42 13.92 -11.72 9.32
N GLU A 43 13.56 -12.65 10.22
CA GLU A 43 12.19 -13.12 10.47
C GLU A 43 11.34 -12.06 11.19
N SER A 44 11.38 -10.81 10.74
CA SER A 44 10.56 -9.72 11.25
C SER A 44 9.11 -9.95 10.82
N THR A 45 8.36 -10.62 11.69
CA THR A 45 6.90 -10.72 11.59
C THR A 45 6.32 -9.47 12.22
N SER A 46 5.76 -8.58 11.40
CA SER A 46 5.10 -7.36 11.86
C SER A 46 3.59 -7.53 11.76
N THR A 47 2.88 -7.31 12.87
CA THR A 47 1.42 -7.25 12.90
C THR A 47 0.98 -5.80 12.81
N VAL A 48 0.06 -5.52 11.90
CA VAL A 48 -0.42 -4.17 11.62
C VAL A 48 -1.93 -4.17 11.61
N ALA A 49 -2.54 -3.28 12.40
CA ALA A 49 -3.98 -3.06 12.36
C ALA A 49 -4.35 -2.20 11.13
N ILE A 50 -5.36 -2.62 10.38
CA ILE A 50 -5.79 -1.95 9.14
C ILE A 50 -7.25 -1.55 9.26
N SER A 51 -7.52 -0.27 9.08
CA SER A 51 -8.90 0.23 9.16
C SER A 51 -9.79 -0.29 8.02
N GLY A 52 -10.99 -0.74 8.36
CA GLY A 52 -12.08 -1.00 7.42
C GLY A 52 -11.96 -2.28 6.58
N ILE A 53 -11.17 -3.27 7.01
CA ILE A 53 -11.26 -4.64 6.49
C ILE A 53 -12.56 -5.27 6.99
N THR A 54 -13.59 -5.26 6.14
CA THR A 54 -14.95 -5.71 6.53
C THR A 54 -15.42 -6.94 5.75
N CYS A 55 -14.72 -7.34 4.68
CA CYS A 55 -15.18 -8.40 3.78
C CYS A 55 -14.03 -9.19 3.16
N GLY A 56 -14.34 -10.41 2.71
CA GLY A 56 -13.44 -11.30 1.97
C GLY A 56 -12.83 -10.69 0.69
N GLY A 57 -13.49 -9.69 0.07
CA GLY A 57 -12.90 -8.93 -1.03
C GLY A 57 -11.86 -7.91 -0.56
N CYS A 58 -12.11 -7.24 0.57
CA CYS A 58 -11.17 -6.26 1.14
C CYS A 58 -9.85 -6.91 1.57
N LYS A 59 -9.88 -8.13 2.13
CA LYS A 59 -8.64 -8.84 2.49
C LYS A 59 -7.76 -9.14 1.28
N GLU A 60 -8.34 -9.45 0.13
CA GLU A 60 -7.54 -9.83 -1.04
C GLU A 60 -6.91 -8.60 -1.69
N ILE A 61 -7.67 -7.48 -1.80
CA ILE A 61 -7.14 -6.20 -2.27
C ILE A 61 -5.97 -5.76 -1.39
N VAL A 62 -6.16 -5.79 -0.07
CA VAL A 62 -5.12 -5.42 0.89
C VAL A 62 -3.91 -6.36 0.80
N ARG A 63 -4.14 -7.67 0.76
CA ARG A 63 -3.06 -8.66 0.64
C ARG A 63 -2.23 -8.43 -0.62
N GLN A 64 -2.89 -8.20 -1.75
CA GLN A 64 -2.21 -7.97 -3.03
C GLN A 64 -1.42 -6.66 -3.01
N ALA A 65 -1.97 -5.59 -2.45
CA ALA A 65 -1.26 -4.32 -2.29
C ALA A 65 0.02 -4.49 -1.45
N ILE A 66 -0.07 -5.24 -0.34
CA ILE A 66 1.07 -5.50 0.54
C ILE A 66 2.12 -6.39 -0.13
N LEU A 67 1.71 -7.44 -0.85
CA LEU A 67 2.63 -8.32 -1.59
C LEU A 67 3.35 -7.60 -2.74
N GLY A 68 2.79 -6.49 -3.23
CA GLY A 68 3.44 -5.63 -4.23
C GLY A 68 4.55 -4.74 -3.67
N VAL A 69 4.69 -4.63 -2.34
CA VAL A 69 5.73 -3.82 -1.70
C VAL A 69 7.04 -4.61 -1.65
N GLU A 70 8.13 -4.00 -2.13
CA GLU A 70 9.46 -4.60 -2.05
C GLU A 70 9.85 -4.91 -0.60
N GLY A 71 10.35 -6.12 -0.37
CA GLY A 71 10.74 -6.61 0.95
C GLY A 71 9.68 -7.44 1.68
N VAL A 72 8.44 -7.53 1.18
CA VAL A 72 7.42 -8.43 1.72
C VAL A 72 7.61 -9.85 1.16
N VAL A 73 7.80 -10.82 2.05
CA VAL A 73 7.95 -12.24 1.71
C VAL A 73 6.60 -12.95 1.71
N SER A 74 5.76 -12.65 2.70
CA SER A 74 4.40 -13.19 2.77
C SER A 74 3.49 -12.31 3.62
N CYS A 75 2.19 -12.34 3.34
CA CYS A 75 1.19 -11.60 4.09
C CYS A 75 -0.05 -12.48 4.32
N SER A 76 -0.52 -12.49 5.56
CA SER A 76 -1.82 -13.05 5.97
C SER A 76 -2.67 -11.94 6.57
N VAL A 77 -3.97 -11.92 6.25
CA VAL A 77 -4.89 -10.87 6.65
C VAL A 77 -6.08 -11.48 7.38
N ASP A 78 -6.28 -11.07 8.62
CA ASP A 78 -7.34 -11.54 9.50
C ASP A 78 -8.48 -10.53 9.55
N VAL A 79 -9.57 -10.84 8.84
CA VAL A 79 -10.75 -9.97 8.74
C VAL A 79 -11.50 -9.85 10.06
N LEU A 80 -11.44 -10.88 10.90
CA LEU A 80 -12.09 -10.89 12.20
C LEU A 80 -11.38 -9.97 13.20
N ALA A 81 -10.05 -9.96 13.20
CA ALA A 81 -9.24 -9.11 14.06
C ALA A 81 -9.06 -7.70 13.47
N GLY A 82 -9.18 -7.54 12.15
CA GLY A 82 -8.84 -6.29 11.47
C GLY A 82 -7.32 -6.07 11.38
N GLU A 83 -6.54 -7.15 11.42
CA GLU A 83 -5.08 -7.11 11.48
C GLU A 83 -4.47 -7.86 10.28
N ALA A 84 -3.31 -7.40 9.82
CA ALA A 84 -2.50 -8.09 8.84
C ALA A 84 -1.16 -8.48 9.46
N THR A 85 -0.80 -9.75 9.31
CA THR A 85 0.50 -10.29 9.68
C THR A 85 1.38 -10.31 8.44
N ILE A 86 2.48 -9.57 8.48
CA ILE A 86 3.39 -9.36 7.36
C ILE A 86 4.75 -9.94 7.75
N ARG A 87 5.32 -10.80 6.91
CA ARG A 87 6.70 -11.27 7.05
C ARG A 87 7.58 -10.58 6.04
N GLY A 88 8.63 -9.92 6.52
CA GLY A 88 9.65 -9.28 5.70
C GLY A 88 10.14 -7.96 6.29
N SER A 89 11.20 -7.42 5.72
CA SER A 89 11.74 -6.11 6.10
C SER A 89 11.05 -5.01 5.31
N VAL A 90 9.84 -4.62 5.75
CA VAL A 90 9.07 -3.53 5.13
C VAL A 90 9.24 -2.23 5.92
N SER A 91 9.38 -1.12 5.20
CA SER A 91 9.36 0.21 5.82
C SER A 91 7.92 0.66 6.04
N ARG A 92 7.62 1.27 7.20
CA ARG A 92 6.27 1.75 7.54
C ARG A 92 5.70 2.70 6.49
N GLU A 93 6.54 3.55 5.90
CA GLU A 93 6.16 4.50 4.84
C GLU A 93 5.74 3.79 3.54
N ALA A 94 6.46 2.74 3.13
CA ALA A 94 6.11 1.98 1.94
C ALA A 94 4.79 1.22 2.14
N LEU A 95 4.60 0.66 3.34
CA LEU A 95 3.35 -0.02 3.70
C LEU A 95 2.17 0.97 3.76
N SER A 96 2.38 2.17 4.31
CA SER A 96 1.32 3.19 4.38
C SER A 96 0.91 3.63 2.99
N ALA A 97 1.86 3.94 2.12
CA ALA A 97 1.57 4.36 0.76
C ALA A 97 0.78 3.29 -0.04
N ALA A 98 1.15 2.01 0.09
CA ALA A 98 0.44 0.91 -0.56
C ALA A 98 -1.00 0.75 -0.05
N LEU A 99 -1.21 0.93 1.26
CA LEU A 99 -2.54 0.85 1.86
C LEU A 99 -3.38 2.09 1.55
N GLU A 100 -2.79 3.28 1.54
CA GLU A 100 -3.44 4.54 1.17
C GLU A 100 -3.97 4.49 -0.27
N ALA A 101 -3.23 3.88 -1.20
CA ALA A 101 -3.70 3.62 -2.56
C ALA A 101 -4.97 2.73 -2.62
N THR A 102 -5.21 1.91 -1.60
CA THR A 102 -6.43 1.11 -1.44
C THR A 102 -7.51 1.80 -0.60
N GLY A 103 -7.27 3.04 -0.16
CA GLY A 103 -8.15 3.80 0.74
C GLY A 103 -8.11 3.30 2.19
N ARG A 104 -6.97 2.73 2.62
CA ARG A 104 -6.77 2.13 3.93
C ARG A 104 -5.67 2.84 4.70
N VAL A 105 -5.78 2.82 6.02
CA VAL A 105 -4.83 3.47 6.94
C VAL A 105 -4.30 2.44 7.93
N ILE A 106 -2.98 2.48 8.14
CA ILE A 106 -2.29 1.69 9.16
C ILE A 106 -2.54 2.31 10.53
N LEU A 107 -3.01 1.49 11.45
CA LEU A 107 -3.17 1.84 12.85
C LEU A 107 -2.01 1.23 13.67
N PRO A 108 -1.46 2.01 14.63
CA PRO A 108 -0.60 1.44 15.65
C PRO A 108 -1.38 0.42 16.48
N PRO A 109 -0.71 -0.63 17.01
CA PRO A 109 -1.37 -1.67 17.79
C PRO A 109 -2.08 -1.06 19.01
N GLY A 110 -3.31 -1.50 19.27
CA GLY A 110 -4.13 -1.02 20.39
C GLY A 110 -4.84 0.32 20.17
N CYS A 111 -4.74 0.92 18.98
CA CYS A 111 -5.44 2.16 18.63
C CYS A 111 -6.57 1.92 17.62
N SER A 112 -7.64 2.71 17.75
CA SER A 112 -8.77 2.75 16.82
C SER A 112 -8.77 4.04 16.00
N LEU A 113 -9.33 4.00 14.79
CA LEU A 113 -9.51 5.18 13.93
C LEU A 113 -10.91 5.75 14.12
N THR A 114 -11.03 6.99 14.59
CA THR A 114 -12.30 7.70 14.69
C THR A 114 -12.30 8.90 13.76
N THR A 115 -13.33 9.03 12.93
CA THR A 115 -13.54 10.21 12.08
C THR A 115 -14.67 11.05 12.65
N LEU A 116 -14.41 12.34 12.85
CA LEU A 116 -15.34 13.32 13.38
C LEU A 116 -15.62 14.37 12.30
N ARG A 117 -16.90 14.71 12.08
CA ARG A 117 -17.28 15.93 11.35
C ARG A 117 -17.30 17.08 12.33
N VAL A 118 -16.55 18.13 12.03
CA VAL A 118 -16.49 19.33 12.88
C VAL A 118 -17.13 20.51 12.15
N GLY A 119 -18.22 21.02 12.71
CA GLY A 119 -18.89 22.23 12.25
C GLY A 119 -18.25 23.49 12.83
N GLY A 120 -18.31 24.60 12.09
CA GLY A 120 -17.82 25.90 12.57
C GLY A 120 -16.31 26.12 12.43
N MET A 121 -15.60 25.28 11.67
CA MET A 121 -14.21 25.55 11.28
C MET A 121 -14.19 26.50 10.08
N THR A 122 -14.07 27.80 10.31
CA THR A 122 -14.01 28.84 9.27
C THR A 122 -12.60 29.38 9.00
N CYS A 123 -11.60 28.94 9.77
CA CYS A 123 -10.25 29.51 9.72
C CYS A 123 -9.16 28.50 10.07
N GLY A 124 -7.93 28.71 9.57
CA GLY A 124 -6.75 27.90 9.92
C GLY A 124 -6.43 27.86 11.42
N HIS A 125 -6.70 28.95 12.13
CA HIS A 125 -6.59 29.01 13.58
C HIS A 125 -7.64 28.15 14.30
N CYS A 126 -8.80 27.99 13.67
CA CYS A 126 -9.94 27.28 14.21
C CYS A 126 -9.69 25.77 14.17
N SER A 127 -9.13 25.25 13.08
CA SER A 127 -8.68 23.85 12.99
C SER A 127 -7.49 23.58 13.91
N ALA A 128 -6.50 24.48 13.97
CA ALA A 128 -5.34 24.28 14.84
C ALA A 128 -5.75 24.12 16.31
N ARG A 129 -6.66 24.96 16.80
CA ARG A 129 -7.21 24.82 18.17
C ARG A 129 -7.97 23.51 18.38
N VAL A 130 -8.70 23.04 17.38
CA VAL A 130 -9.44 21.76 17.46
C VAL A 130 -8.46 20.59 17.46
N GLU A 131 -7.44 20.62 16.61
CA GLU A 131 -6.39 19.60 16.55
C GLU A 131 -5.64 19.52 17.89
N GLU A 132 -5.27 20.66 18.47
CA GLU A 132 -4.58 20.72 19.76
C GLU A 132 -5.46 20.20 20.91
N ALA A 133 -6.74 20.57 20.93
CA ALA A 133 -7.69 20.05 21.90
C ALA A 133 -7.88 18.54 21.79
N LEU A 134 -7.92 17.98 20.57
CA LEU A 134 -8.01 16.55 20.34
C LEU A 134 -6.73 15.83 20.78
N ARG A 135 -5.55 16.40 20.51
CA ARG A 135 -4.26 15.82 20.97
C ARG A 135 -4.10 15.86 22.49
N ALA A 136 -4.76 16.78 23.17
CA ALA A 136 -4.75 16.88 24.63
C ALA A 136 -5.61 15.82 25.33
N VAL A 137 -6.48 15.10 24.60
CA VAL A 137 -7.32 14.03 25.17
C VAL A 137 -6.46 12.81 25.48
N GLU A 138 -6.64 12.25 26.67
CA GLU A 138 -5.93 11.02 27.07
C GLU A 138 -6.31 9.85 26.16
N GLY A 139 -5.29 9.15 25.65
CA GLY A 139 -5.46 8.02 24.73
C GLY A 139 -5.48 8.39 23.24
N VAL A 140 -5.26 9.66 22.88
CA VAL A 140 -5.03 10.07 21.49
C VAL A 140 -3.55 9.89 21.13
N ALA A 141 -3.27 9.08 20.11
CA ALA A 141 -1.93 8.87 19.58
C ALA A 141 -1.60 9.84 18.45
N SER A 142 -2.59 10.17 17.61
CA SER A 142 -2.46 11.17 16.54
C SER A 142 -3.80 11.78 16.22
N ALA A 143 -3.81 13.07 15.87
CA ALA A 143 -4.99 13.76 15.37
C ALA A 143 -4.59 14.65 14.19
N THR A 144 -5.37 14.59 13.13
CA THR A 144 -5.20 15.36 11.90
C THR A 144 -6.54 15.98 11.51
N VAL A 145 -6.56 17.29 11.28
CA VAL A 145 -7.77 18.01 10.85
C VAL A 145 -7.67 18.44 9.40
N ASN A 146 -8.70 18.14 8.61
CA ASN A 146 -8.87 18.58 7.24
C ASN A 146 -9.99 19.64 7.17
N LEU A 147 -9.59 20.90 6.95
CA LEU A 147 -10.49 22.04 6.83
C LEU A 147 -11.36 21.98 5.56
N GLU A 148 -10.79 21.57 4.43
CA GLU A 148 -11.49 21.51 3.14
C GLU A 148 -12.62 20.48 3.20
N ALA A 149 -12.36 19.34 3.84
CA ALA A 149 -13.36 18.28 4.02
C ALA A 149 -14.28 18.51 5.23
N GLY A 150 -13.92 19.39 6.17
CA GLY A 150 -14.63 19.55 7.44
C GLY A 150 -14.55 18.31 8.35
N LEU A 151 -13.46 17.54 8.21
CA LEU A 151 -13.26 16.26 8.90
C LEU A 151 -12.04 16.30 9.80
N ALA A 152 -12.14 15.70 10.98
CA ALA A 152 -11.03 15.43 11.88
C ALA A 152 -10.86 13.92 12.02
N THR A 153 -9.67 13.43 11.74
CA THR A 153 -9.29 12.03 11.87
C THR A 153 -8.42 11.87 13.10
N VAL A 154 -8.86 11.02 14.03
CA VAL A 154 -8.18 10.77 15.31
C VAL A 154 -7.82 9.29 15.39
N VAL A 155 -6.56 9.01 15.70
CA VAL A 155 -6.03 7.69 15.98
C VAL A 155 -5.79 7.60 17.47
N GLY A 156 -6.48 6.69 18.16
CA GLY A 156 -6.34 6.52 19.60
C GLY A 156 -7.27 5.48 20.20
N SER A 157 -7.14 5.27 21.51
CA SER A 157 -8.04 4.44 22.32
C SER A 157 -9.16 5.26 22.99
N ALA A 158 -9.15 6.59 22.84
CA ALA A 158 -10.15 7.49 23.40
C ALA A 158 -11.56 7.20 22.87
N ALA A 159 -12.56 7.30 23.75
CA ALA A 159 -13.96 7.11 23.38
C ALA A 159 -14.47 8.28 22.52
N ALA A 160 -15.32 7.99 21.53
CA ALA A 160 -15.83 9.02 20.63
C ALA A 160 -16.58 10.16 21.34
N ALA A 161 -17.22 9.87 22.48
CA ALA A 161 -17.89 10.87 23.32
C ALA A 161 -16.90 11.88 23.95
N GLU A 162 -15.74 11.41 24.41
CA GLU A 162 -14.68 12.26 24.99
C GLU A 162 -14.10 13.19 23.94
N LEU A 163 -13.89 12.66 22.72
CA LEU A 163 -13.41 13.45 21.59
C LEU A 163 -14.41 14.55 21.21
N VAL A 164 -15.71 14.25 21.19
CA VAL A 164 -16.75 15.25 20.92
C VAL A 164 -16.77 16.32 22.01
N ALA A 165 -16.74 15.92 23.29
CA ALA A 165 -16.72 16.85 24.42
C ALA A 165 -15.50 17.79 24.39
N ALA A 166 -14.33 17.27 24.01
CA ALA A 166 -13.12 18.08 23.84
C ALA A 166 -13.28 19.14 22.75
N VAL A 167 -13.91 18.79 21.62
CA VAL A 167 -14.16 19.75 20.53
C VAL A 167 -15.20 20.79 20.94
N GLU A 168 -16.28 20.37 21.60
CA GLU A 168 -17.33 21.26 22.13
C GLU A 168 -16.79 22.25 23.17
N GLY A 169 -15.84 21.82 24.00
CA GLY A 169 -15.11 22.69 24.94
C GLY A 169 -14.36 23.85 24.25
N THR A 170 -14.07 23.74 22.94
CA THR A 170 -13.47 24.82 22.15
C THR A 170 -14.48 25.70 21.41
N GLY A 171 -15.79 25.46 21.59
CA GLY A 171 -16.89 26.22 21.01
C GLY A 171 -17.30 25.79 19.60
N LYS A 172 -17.02 24.54 19.18
CA LYS A 172 -17.42 23.99 17.86
C LYS A 172 -18.29 22.76 18.06
N SER A 173 -19.15 22.46 17.09
CA SER A 173 -19.95 21.24 17.12
C SER A 173 -19.19 20.09 16.45
N ALA A 174 -19.13 18.92 17.09
CA ALA A 174 -18.55 17.72 16.51
C ALA A 174 -19.57 16.57 16.46
N ALA A 175 -19.56 15.82 15.37
CA ALA A 175 -20.40 14.63 15.19
C ALA A 175 -19.56 13.46 14.68
N VAL A 176 -19.66 12.32 15.35
CA VAL A 176 -18.95 11.09 14.94
C VAL A 176 -19.51 10.62 13.60
N THR A 177 -18.63 10.48 12.61
CA THR A 177 -18.99 9.91 11.32
C THR A 177 -18.40 8.51 11.25
N THR A 178 -19.26 7.50 11.37
CA THR A 178 -18.90 6.07 11.29
C THR A 178 -18.73 5.57 9.85
N SER A 179 -18.69 6.47 8.87
CA SER A 179 -18.51 6.13 7.46
C SER A 179 -17.11 6.54 7.02
N PRO A 180 -16.38 5.68 6.29
CA PRO A 180 -15.05 6.03 5.78
C PRO A 180 -15.14 7.33 4.98
N PRO A 181 -14.10 8.18 5.01
CA PRO A 181 -14.07 9.36 4.16
C PRO A 181 -14.31 8.87 2.72
N PRO A 182 -15.27 9.45 1.97
CA PRO A 182 -15.29 9.23 0.54
C PRO A 182 -13.92 9.69 0.06
N ALA A 183 -13.17 8.76 -0.52
CA ALA A 183 -11.87 9.03 -1.11
C ALA A 183 -11.98 10.37 -1.84
N ALA A 184 -11.17 11.33 -1.37
CA ALA A 184 -10.89 12.53 -2.12
C ALA A 184 -10.71 12.08 -3.57
N GLN A 185 -11.61 12.50 -4.44
CA GLN A 185 -11.47 12.29 -5.86
C GLN A 185 -10.14 12.94 -6.20
N LEU A 186 -9.15 12.09 -6.50
CA LEU A 186 -7.89 12.52 -7.06
C LEU A 186 -8.23 13.16 -8.39
N SER A 187 -8.51 14.46 -8.37
CA SER A 187 -8.46 15.26 -9.58
C SER A 187 -7.03 15.12 -10.11
N PRO A 188 -6.83 14.57 -11.32
CA PRO A 188 -5.51 14.60 -11.93
C PRO A 188 -5.07 16.08 -12.00
N PRO A 189 -3.78 16.39 -11.79
CA PRO A 189 -3.30 17.74 -12.04
C PRO A 189 -3.60 18.08 -13.50
N ASP A 190 -4.42 19.12 -13.68
CA ASP A 190 -4.65 19.83 -14.93
C ASP A 190 -3.31 19.98 -15.65
N SER A 191 -3.15 19.21 -16.72
CA SER A 191 -2.05 19.42 -17.65
C SER A 191 -2.36 20.74 -18.36
N PRO A 192 -1.55 21.80 -18.20
CA PRO A 192 -1.78 23.01 -18.98
C PRO A 192 -1.63 22.67 -20.46
N GLY A 193 -2.71 22.91 -21.20
CA GLY A 193 -2.76 22.77 -22.64
C GLY A 193 -1.63 23.54 -23.31
N SER A 194 -0.95 22.85 -24.22
CA SER A 194 -0.17 23.47 -25.29
C SER A 194 -0.68 22.90 -26.61
N ASP A 195 -1.90 23.28 -26.97
CA ASP A 195 -2.36 23.16 -28.35
C ASP A 195 -1.76 24.31 -29.17
N ALA A 196 -0.88 23.89 -30.08
CA ALA A 196 -0.89 24.29 -31.48
C ALA A 196 -0.93 25.79 -31.82
N ALA A 197 0.26 26.38 -32.00
CA ALA A 197 0.47 27.31 -33.12
C ALA A 197 0.88 26.49 -34.34
N ALA A 198 -0.11 26.09 -35.13
CA ALA A 198 0.06 25.41 -36.40
C ALA A 198 0.62 26.37 -37.48
N ALA A 199 1.65 25.88 -38.16
CA ALA A 199 1.90 25.97 -39.61
C ALA A 199 1.58 27.28 -40.36
N THR A 200 2.63 27.87 -40.95
CA THR A 200 2.58 28.23 -42.38
C THR A 200 3.98 28.14 -42.98
N ALA A 201 4.26 27.05 -43.70
CA ALA A 201 5.41 26.95 -44.60
C ALA A 201 4.86 26.78 -46.01
N ALA A 202 4.79 27.88 -46.76
CA ALA A 202 4.59 27.88 -48.20
C ALA A 202 5.26 29.11 -48.83
N ALA A 203 6.31 28.82 -49.60
CA ALA A 203 6.74 29.45 -50.85
C ALA A 203 7.29 30.90 -50.88
N ALA A 204 8.51 30.96 -51.44
CA ALA A 204 8.98 31.85 -52.53
C ALA A 204 10.03 32.93 -52.18
N ALA A 205 11.17 32.81 -52.89
CA ALA A 205 12.09 33.84 -53.44
C ALA A 205 12.49 35.02 -52.55
N THR A 206 13.76 35.37 -52.34
CA THR A 206 14.76 35.93 -53.27
C THR A 206 15.99 36.18 -52.36
N ASP A 207 17.25 35.89 -52.67
CA ASP A 207 18.17 36.75 -53.43
C ASP A 207 19.58 36.15 -53.22
N ALA A 208 20.31 35.90 -54.31
CA ALA A 208 21.72 35.53 -54.28
C ALA A 208 22.45 36.43 -55.28
N ALA A 209 22.84 37.62 -54.80
CA ALA A 209 23.82 38.47 -55.44
C ALA A 209 24.97 38.75 -54.46
N GLY A 210 26.19 38.37 -54.85
CA GLY A 210 27.42 38.90 -54.26
C GLY A 210 28.52 37.87 -53.93
N HIS A 211 29.20 37.33 -54.94
CA HIS A 211 30.59 37.72 -55.29
C HIS A 211 31.00 37.06 -56.61
#